data_AF-A0A927KRA0-F1
#
_entry.id   AF-A0A927KRA0-F1
#
_cell.length_a   1.000
_cell.length_b   1.000
_cell.length_c   1.000
_cell.angle_alpha   90.00
_cell.angle_beta   90.00
_cell.angle_gamma   90.00
#
_symmetry.space_group_name_H-M   'P 1'
#
loop_
_entity.id
_entity.type
_entity.pdbx_description
1 polymer ?
#
loop_
_entity_poly.entity_id
_entity_poly.type
_entity_poly.pdbx_seq_one_letter_code
_entity_poly.pdbx_strand_id
1 'polypeptide(L)'
;MKPSLLFVHLRQSRRTSLLLFAGTLATLVVAAAWFVSARSGLADAYARLGTRTQMLSEAQVREQEARLRVDYAESARQLLSNAHAHGLQPNAWGERLINLRQSQMSREEAAAMVGTVTRSSDLLFGAEAFELSVTQQEEGLFDVPNMLDRRPAPLSLTLRGSLVFRTGAVSSPDASGVLP
;
A
#
# COMPACT_ATOMS: atom_id res chain seq x y z
N MET A 1 -19.70 7.56 -101.03
CA MET A 1 -19.65 8.15 -99.67
C MET A 1 -20.83 7.64 -98.85
N LYS A 2 -20.62 6.67 -97.95
CA LYS A 2 -21.58 6.31 -96.89
C LYS A 2 -20.81 5.90 -95.62
N PRO A 3 -20.31 6.87 -94.81
CA PRO A 3 -19.67 6.58 -93.53
C PRO A 3 -20.64 6.65 -92.33
N SER A 4 -21.96 6.72 -92.52
CA SER A 4 -22.90 7.07 -91.44
C SER A 4 -23.44 5.91 -90.59
N LEU A 5 -23.43 4.66 -91.09
CA LEU A 5 -24.07 3.53 -90.37
C LEU A 5 -23.15 2.81 -89.37
N LEU A 6 -21.83 2.80 -89.60
CA LEU A 6 -20.87 2.14 -88.70
C LEU A 6 -20.67 2.89 -87.37
N PHE A 7 -20.74 4.22 -87.38
CA PHE A 7 -20.61 5.02 -86.16
C PHE A 7 -21.81 4.88 -85.22
N VAL A 8 -23.02 4.63 -85.74
CA VAL A 8 -24.23 4.45 -84.92
C VAL A 8 -24.17 3.13 -84.14
N HIS A 9 -23.76 2.04 -84.79
CA HIS A 9 -23.61 0.73 -84.15
C HIS A 9 -22.50 0.71 -83.08
N LEU A 10 -21.37 1.37 -83.33
CA LEU A 10 -20.30 1.52 -82.33
C LEU A 10 -20.74 2.37 -81.12
N ARG A 11 -21.55 3.41 -81.35
CA ARG A 11 -22.12 4.25 -80.27
C ARG A 11 -23.13 3.49 -79.42
N GLN A 12 -23.93 2.62 -80.03
CA GLN A 12 -24.92 1.79 -79.34
C GLN A 12 -24.23 0.71 -78.50
N SER A 13 -23.24 0.00 -79.04
CA SER A 13 -22.46 -1.02 -78.32
C SER A 13 -21.71 -0.45 -77.10
N ARG A 14 -21.11 0.74 -77.25
CA ARG A 14 -20.48 1.45 -76.12
C ARG A 14 -21.47 1.89 -75.05
N ARG A 15 -22.71 2.24 -75.42
CA ARG A 15 -23.75 2.59 -74.46
C ARG A 15 -24.23 1.37 -73.68
N THR A 16 -24.40 0.22 -74.33
CA THR A 16 -24.77 -1.03 -73.63
C THR A 16 -23.66 -1.50 -72.70
N SER A 17 -22.40 -1.45 -73.11
CA SER A 17 -21.29 -1.81 -72.22
C SER A 17 -21.14 -0.86 -71.03
N LEU A 18 -21.35 0.45 -71.24
CA LEU A 18 -21.38 1.44 -70.16
C LEU A 18 -22.53 1.21 -69.19
N LEU A 19 -23.73 0.85 -69.67
CA LEU A 19 -24.87 0.55 -68.80
C LEU A 19 -24.66 -0.73 -67.99
N LEU A 20 -24.08 -1.78 -68.60
CA LEU A 20 -23.73 -3.00 -67.88
C LEU A 20 -22.64 -2.72 -66.83
N PHE A 21 -21.62 -1.94 -67.18
CA PHE A 21 -20.58 -1.54 -66.24
C PHE A 21 -21.14 -0.69 -65.09
N ALA A 22 -22.04 0.25 -65.38
CA ALA A 22 -22.70 1.05 -64.36
C ALA A 22 -23.57 0.18 -63.43
N GLY A 23 -24.28 -0.81 -64.00
CA GLY A 23 -25.07 -1.77 -63.23
C GLY A 23 -24.22 -2.63 -62.31
N THR A 24 -23.13 -3.21 -62.82
CA THR A 24 -22.22 -4.04 -62.00
C THR A 24 -21.50 -3.20 -60.93
N LEU A 25 -21.08 -1.99 -61.28
CA LEU A 25 -20.48 -1.05 -60.32
C LEU A 25 -21.47 -0.67 -59.22
N ALA A 26 -22.73 -0.39 -59.56
CA ALA A 26 -23.77 -0.10 -58.58
C ALA A 26 -24.01 -1.28 -57.62
N THR A 27 -24.11 -2.51 -58.16
CA THR A 27 -24.23 -3.71 -57.31
C THR A 27 -23.02 -3.91 -56.40
N LEU A 28 -21.81 -3.61 -56.88
CA LEU A 28 -20.60 -3.72 -56.09
C LEU A 28 -20.57 -2.69 -54.95
N VAL A 29 -21.01 -1.45 -55.22
CA VAL A 29 -21.12 -0.39 -54.21
C VAL A 29 -22.14 -0.76 -53.13
N VAL A 30 -23.30 -1.31 -53.51
CA VAL A 30 -24.32 -1.76 -52.55
C VAL A 30 -23.79 -2.90 -51.68
N ALA A 31 -23.13 -3.89 -52.28
CA ALA A 31 -22.52 -5.00 -51.56
C ALA A 31 -21.42 -4.52 -50.60
N ALA A 32 -20.58 -3.59 -51.03
CA ALA A 32 -19.53 -3.01 -50.20
C ALA A 32 -20.11 -2.21 -49.02
N ALA A 33 -21.13 -1.38 -49.26
CA ALA A 33 -21.81 -0.63 -48.21
C ALA A 33 -22.45 -1.56 -47.17
N TRP A 34 -23.12 -2.63 -47.63
CA TRP A 34 -23.69 -3.65 -46.74
C TRP A 34 -22.60 -4.32 -45.89
N PHE A 35 -21.49 -4.74 -46.50
CA PHE A 35 -20.40 -5.40 -45.80
C PHE A 35 -19.77 -4.49 -44.73
N VAL A 36 -19.56 -3.21 -45.03
CA VAL A 36 -19.04 -2.22 -44.06
C VAL A 36 -20.02 -2.00 -42.91
N SER A 37 -21.33 -1.93 -43.18
CA SER A 37 -22.36 -1.78 -42.14
C SER A 37 -22.44 -3.01 -41.22
N ALA A 38 -22.37 -4.22 -41.78
CA ALA A 38 -22.36 -5.46 -41.00
C ALA A 38 -21.10 -5.58 -40.14
N ARG A 39 -19.94 -5.20 -40.69
CA ARG A 39 -18.65 -5.23 -39.97
C ARG A 39 -18.61 -4.21 -38.83
N SER A 40 -19.14 -3.01 -39.04
CA SER A 40 -19.22 -1.98 -37.98
C SER A 40 -20.20 -2.38 -36.88
N GLY A 41 -21.36 -2.97 -37.21
CA GLY A 41 -22.29 -3.50 -36.21
C GLY A 41 -21.69 -4.59 -35.32
N LEU A 42 -20.87 -5.48 -35.89
CA LEU A 42 -20.11 -6.46 -35.10
C LEU A 42 -19.05 -5.80 -34.20
N ALA A 43 -18.29 -4.85 -34.73
CA ALA A 43 -17.29 -4.12 -33.94
C ALA A 43 -17.92 -3.39 -32.75
N ASP A 44 -19.07 -2.74 -32.95
CA ASP A 44 -19.82 -2.06 -31.89
C ASP A 44 -20.36 -3.05 -30.85
N ALA A 45 -20.83 -4.23 -31.29
CA ALA A 45 -21.29 -5.27 -30.38
C ALA A 45 -20.16 -5.78 -29.48
N TYR A 46 -18.96 -6.00 -30.03
CA TYR A 46 -17.79 -6.39 -29.26
C TYR A 46 -17.31 -5.28 -28.32
N ALA A 47 -17.33 -4.01 -28.75
CA ALA A 47 -16.98 -2.88 -27.90
C ALA A 47 -17.94 -2.75 -26.70
N ARG A 48 -19.25 -2.94 -26.92
CA ARG A 48 -20.27 -2.96 -25.85
C ARG A 48 -20.11 -4.15 -24.92
N LEU A 49 -19.73 -5.31 -25.43
CA LEU A 49 -19.44 -6.48 -24.60
C LEU A 49 -18.21 -6.22 -23.73
N GLY A 50 -17.11 -5.74 -24.32
CA GLY A 50 -15.86 -5.44 -23.63
C GLY A 50 -16.03 -4.42 -22.50
N THR A 51 -16.75 -3.33 -22.76
CA THR A 51 -17.05 -2.31 -21.74
C THR A 51 -17.89 -2.86 -20.59
N ARG A 52 -18.92 -3.67 -20.87
CA ARG A 52 -19.72 -4.31 -19.82
C ARG A 52 -18.92 -5.31 -19.00
N THR A 53 -18.08 -6.14 -19.64
CA THR A 53 -17.21 -7.08 -18.93
C THR A 53 -16.19 -6.35 -18.06
N GLN A 54 -15.66 -5.22 -18.54
CA GLN A 54 -14.74 -4.40 -17.77
C GLN A 54 -15.43 -3.79 -16.54
N MET A 55 -16.61 -3.20 -16.70
CA MET A 55 -17.39 -2.66 -15.56
C MET A 55 -17.73 -3.75 -14.53
N LEU A 56 -18.08 -4.97 -14.99
CA LEU A 56 -18.34 -6.10 -14.09
C LEU A 56 -17.07 -6.51 -13.33
N SER A 57 -15.93 -6.61 -14.01
CA SER A 57 -14.67 -6.95 -13.34
C SER A 57 -14.28 -5.90 -12.30
N GLU A 58 -14.49 -4.61 -12.61
CA GLU A 58 -14.16 -3.53 -11.69
C GLU A 58 -15.10 -3.52 -10.48
N ALA A 59 -16.40 -3.78 -10.70
CA ALA A 59 -17.37 -3.94 -9.62
C ALA A 59 -17.05 -5.16 -8.73
N GLN A 60 -16.64 -6.28 -9.32
CA GLN A 60 -16.23 -7.48 -8.57
C GLN A 60 -14.99 -7.23 -7.72
N VAL A 61 -13.98 -6.52 -8.25
CA VAL A 61 -12.78 -6.15 -7.49
C VAL A 61 -13.15 -5.28 -6.27
N ARG A 62 -14.01 -4.27 -6.47
CA ARG A 62 -14.48 -3.42 -5.36
C ARG A 62 -15.31 -4.19 -4.33
N GLU A 63 -16.14 -5.12 -4.79
CA GLU A 63 -16.90 -6.00 -3.90
C GLU A 63 -15.98 -6.89 -3.06
N GLN A 64 -14.97 -7.49 -3.67
CA GLN A 64 -13.98 -8.31 -2.97
C GLN A 64 -13.20 -7.49 -1.94
N GLU A 65 -12.76 -6.28 -2.30
CA GLU A 65 -12.10 -5.38 -1.36
C GLU A 65 -13.00 -5.02 -0.17
N ALA A 66 -14.29 -4.73 -0.43
CA ALA A 66 -15.25 -4.46 0.63
C ALA A 66 -15.47 -5.67 1.54
N ARG A 67 -15.60 -6.88 0.98
CA ARG A 67 -15.74 -8.13 1.74
C ARG A 67 -14.53 -8.36 2.64
N LEU A 68 -13.31 -8.22 2.11
CA LEU A 68 -12.08 -8.35 2.88
C LEU A 68 -12.05 -7.37 4.07
N ARG A 69 -12.44 -6.11 3.85
CA ARG A 69 -12.50 -5.12 4.95
C ARG A 69 -13.50 -5.52 6.04
N VAL A 70 -14.63 -6.11 5.68
CA VAL A 70 -15.62 -6.61 6.64
C VAL A 70 -15.05 -7.80 7.42
N ASP A 71 -14.45 -8.77 6.74
CA ASP A 71 -13.83 -9.95 7.37
C ASP A 71 -12.71 -9.54 8.34
N TYR A 72 -11.89 -8.55 7.98
CA TYR A 72 -10.89 -7.98 8.87
C TYR A 72 -11.50 -7.29 10.10
N ALA A 73 -12.58 -6.54 9.93
CA ALA A 73 -13.26 -5.88 11.05
C ALA A 73 -13.90 -6.91 11.99
N GLU A 74 -14.47 -7.98 11.45
CA GLU A 74 -15.07 -9.07 12.24
C GLU A 74 -14.03 -9.86 13.01
N SER A 75 -12.93 -10.25 12.35
CA SER A 75 -11.82 -10.95 13.01
C SER A 75 -11.17 -10.10 14.11
N ALA A 76 -10.99 -8.79 13.88
CA ALA A 76 -10.49 -7.87 14.91
C ALA A 76 -11.43 -7.79 16.12
N ARG A 77 -12.75 -7.71 15.90
CA ARG A 77 -13.74 -7.73 16.99
C ARG A 77 -13.70 -9.04 17.77
N GLN A 78 -13.59 -10.17 17.08
CA GLN A 78 -13.50 -11.48 17.72
C GLN A 78 -12.22 -11.60 18.56
N LEU A 79 -11.08 -11.13 18.05
CA LEU A 79 -9.82 -11.12 18.78
C LEU A 79 -9.91 -10.25 20.04
N LEU A 80 -10.48 -9.05 19.96
CA LEU A 80 -10.70 -8.19 21.11
C LEU A 80 -11.65 -8.81 22.14
N SER A 81 -12.74 -9.42 21.67
CA SER A 81 -13.69 -10.14 22.54
C SER A 81 -13.00 -11.29 23.29
N ASN A 82 -12.19 -12.09 22.59
CA ASN A 82 -11.43 -13.18 23.20
C ASN A 82 -10.39 -12.66 24.19
N ALA A 83 -9.67 -11.59 23.84
CA ALA A 83 -8.72 -10.94 24.74
C ALA A 83 -9.41 -10.49 26.04
N HIS A 84 -10.56 -9.84 25.94
CA HIS A 84 -11.37 -9.44 27.10
C HIS A 84 -11.87 -10.64 27.92
N ALA A 85 -12.32 -11.71 27.28
CA ALA A 85 -12.74 -12.94 27.97
C ALA A 85 -11.61 -13.60 28.78
N HIS A 86 -10.35 -13.43 28.33
CA HIS A 86 -9.16 -13.88 29.04
C HIS A 86 -8.59 -12.84 30.03
N GLY A 87 -9.33 -11.77 30.31
CA GLY A 87 -8.92 -10.73 31.27
C GLY A 87 -7.83 -9.79 30.75
N LEU A 88 -7.47 -9.87 29.47
CA LEU A 88 -6.60 -8.89 28.83
C LEU A 88 -7.39 -7.60 28.59
N GLN A 89 -6.72 -6.46 28.78
CA GLN A 89 -7.31 -5.14 28.56
C GLN A 89 -6.52 -4.41 27.47
N PRO A 90 -6.78 -4.69 26.16
CA PRO A 90 -6.04 -4.09 25.05
C PRO A 90 -6.04 -2.55 25.09
N ASN A 91 -7.17 -1.96 25.50
CA ASN A 91 -7.34 -0.50 25.59
C ASN A 91 -6.59 0.12 26.80
N ALA A 92 -6.11 -0.71 27.73
CA ALA A 92 -5.35 -0.26 28.89
C ALA A 92 -3.85 -0.32 28.66
N TRP A 93 -3.39 -0.50 27.41
CA TRP A 93 -1.98 -0.48 27.04
C TRP A 93 -1.74 0.63 25.99
N GLY A 94 -0.69 1.41 26.21
CA GLY A 94 -0.14 2.37 25.25
C GLY A 94 1.17 1.83 24.69
N GLU A 95 1.47 2.17 23.44
CA GLU A 95 2.74 1.84 22.80
C GLU A 95 3.52 3.13 22.51
N ARG A 96 4.81 3.12 22.83
CA ARG A 96 5.75 4.18 22.49
C ARG A 96 6.96 3.58 21.79
N LEU A 97 7.25 4.06 20.59
CA LEU A 97 8.46 3.69 19.88
C LEU A 97 9.67 4.39 20.49
N ILE A 98 10.73 3.63 20.75
CA ILE A 98 12.02 4.14 21.18
C ILE A 98 12.97 4.02 19.99
N ASN A 99 13.60 5.13 19.63
CA ASN A 99 14.60 5.19 18.58
C ASN A 99 15.74 6.13 19.02
N LEU A 100 16.57 5.62 19.91
CA LEU A 100 17.80 6.26 20.33
C LEU A 100 18.94 5.71 19.48
N ARG A 101 19.57 6.59 18.70
CA ARG A 101 20.70 6.22 17.83
C ARG A 101 21.98 6.79 18.44
N GLN A 102 22.87 5.89 18.87
CA GLN A 102 24.26 6.18 19.18
C GLN A 102 24.47 7.48 19.98
N SER A 103 23.80 7.56 21.12
CA SER A 103 23.90 8.72 22.01
C SER A 103 25.03 8.48 23.01
N GLN A 104 25.92 9.47 23.15
CA GLN A 104 26.91 9.49 24.21
C GLN A 104 26.30 10.08 25.47
N MET A 105 26.35 9.33 26.56
CA MET A 105 25.77 9.73 27.85
C MET A 105 26.65 9.27 29.00
N SER A 106 26.45 9.86 30.18
CA SER A 106 27.17 9.41 31.37
C SER A 106 26.79 7.97 31.72
N ARG A 107 27.63 7.29 32.52
CA ARG A 107 27.33 5.93 32.98
C ARG A 107 26.05 5.89 33.82
N GLU A 108 25.81 6.95 34.59
CA GLU A 108 24.61 7.11 35.42
C GLU A 108 23.36 7.30 34.57
N GLU A 109 23.43 8.12 33.52
CA GLU A 109 22.33 8.33 32.56
C GLU A 109 22.03 7.06 31.77
N ALA A 110 23.06 6.33 31.31
CA ALA A 110 22.89 5.04 30.64
C ALA A 110 22.23 4.01 31.56
N ALA A 111 22.67 3.92 32.81
CA ALA A 111 22.07 3.02 33.80
C ALA A 111 20.61 3.36 34.08
N ALA A 112 20.28 4.65 34.24
CA ALA A 112 18.90 5.10 34.41
C ALA A 112 18.04 4.75 33.19
N MET A 113 18.54 5.00 31.98
CA MET A 113 17.84 4.67 30.73
C MET A 113 17.59 3.18 30.58
N VAL A 114 18.61 2.33 30.78
CA VAL A 114 18.45 0.87 30.76
C VAL A 114 17.48 0.42 31.85
N GLY A 115 17.54 1.05 33.04
CA GLY A 115 16.61 0.84 34.15
C GLY A 115 15.14 1.04 33.75
N THR A 116 14.82 2.12 33.02
CA THR A 116 13.45 2.38 32.54
C THR A 116 12.92 1.36 31.53
N VAL A 117 13.83 0.60 30.92
CA VAL A 117 13.55 -0.38 29.87
C VAL A 117 13.47 -1.81 30.46
N THR A 118 13.82 -1.98 31.75
CA THR A 118 13.74 -3.27 32.44
C THR A 118 12.29 -3.75 32.58
N ARG A 119 12.12 -5.07 32.54
CA ARG A 119 10.80 -5.72 32.59
C ARG A 119 10.09 -5.39 33.90
N SER A 120 8.92 -4.77 33.80
CA SER A 120 7.99 -4.55 34.92
C SER A 120 6.63 -5.15 34.59
N SER A 121 5.78 -5.38 35.59
CA SER A 121 4.40 -5.85 35.39
C SER A 121 3.56 -4.91 34.52
N ASP A 122 3.90 -3.62 34.53
CA ASP A 122 3.15 -2.57 33.84
C ASP A 122 3.92 -1.99 32.64
N LEU A 123 5.09 -2.55 32.31
CA LEU A 123 5.95 -2.10 31.23
C LEU A 123 6.67 -3.29 30.58
N LEU A 124 6.42 -3.45 29.28
CA LEU A 124 7.05 -4.45 28.43
C LEU A 124 7.87 -3.72 27.37
N PHE A 125 9.14 -4.09 27.24
CA PHE A 125 10.00 -3.57 26.18
C PHE A 125 10.35 -4.68 25.18
N GLY A 126 10.00 -4.45 23.92
CA GLY A 126 10.43 -5.26 22.78
C GLY A 126 11.64 -4.62 22.12
N ALA A 127 12.84 -5.09 22.47
CA ALA A 127 14.08 -4.61 21.87
C ALA A 127 14.23 -5.14 20.44
N GLU A 128 14.39 -4.24 19.47
CA GLU A 128 14.84 -4.59 18.10
C GLU A 128 16.36 -4.45 17.96
N ALA A 129 16.94 -3.44 18.62
CA ALA A 129 18.37 -3.24 18.67
C ALA A 129 18.76 -2.67 20.04
N PHE A 130 19.74 -3.29 20.67
CA PHE A 130 20.34 -2.81 21.91
C PHE A 130 21.86 -2.94 21.77
N GLU A 131 22.54 -1.81 21.84
CA GLU A 131 24.00 -1.76 21.81
C GLU A 131 24.48 -0.78 22.87
N LEU A 132 25.38 -1.26 23.73
CA LEU A 132 26.04 -0.46 24.75
C LEU A 132 27.54 -0.68 24.62
N SER A 133 28.27 0.39 24.33
CA SER A 133 29.72 0.35 24.14
C SER A 133 30.42 1.49 24.87
N VAL A 134 31.69 1.30 25.20
CA VAL A 134 32.52 2.31 25.85
C VAL A 134 33.18 3.17 24.77
N THR A 135 33.30 4.49 24.98
CA THR A 135 33.97 5.36 24.00
C THR A 135 35.50 5.27 24.03
N GLN A 136 36.08 4.75 25.10
CA GLN A 136 37.53 4.62 25.31
C GLN A 136 37.91 3.16 25.56
N GLN A 137 39.00 2.70 24.96
CA GLN A 137 39.46 1.31 25.03
C GLN A 137 40.05 0.93 26.40
N GLU A 138 40.55 1.92 27.15
CA GLU A 138 41.15 1.71 28.47
C GLU A 138 40.11 1.47 29.57
N GLU A 139 38.83 1.67 29.28
CA GLU A 139 37.74 1.48 30.23
C GLU A 139 36.88 0.26 29.91
N GLY A 140 36.60 -0.55 30.93
CA GLY A 140 35.67 -1.67 30.83
C GLY A 140 34.19 -1.22 30.89
N LEU A 141 33.32 -2.01 30.27
CA LEU A 141 31.87 -1.83 30.42
C LEU A 141 31.38 -2.30 31.81
N PHE A 142 32.00 -3.35 32.34
CA PHE A 142 31.61 -4.01 33.58
C PHE A 142 32.49 -3.63 34.77
N ASP A 143 33.58 -2.89 34.53
CA ASP A 143 34.48 -2.43 35.56
C ASP A 143 33.99 -1.09 36.11
N VAL A 144 33.95 -0.96 37.43
CA VAL A 144 33.61 0.31 38.09
C VAL A 144 34.81 1.25 37.94
N PRO A 145 34.67 2.38 37.23
CA PRO A 145 35.79 3.30 37.06
C PRO A 145 36.22 3.88 38.40
N ASN A 146 37.52 3.92 38.67
CA ASN A 146 38.04 4.54 39.88
C ASN A 146 37.91 6.07 39.80
N MET A 147 36.90 6.61 40.49
CA MET A 147 36.60 8.06 40.54
C MET A 147 37.75 8.92 41.10
N LEU A 148 38.74 8.30 41.78
CA LEU A 148 39.89 8.99 42.35
C LEU A 148 40.95 9.38 41.30
N ASP A 149 41.04 8.63 40.19
CA ASP A 149 42.11 8.79 39.20
C ASP A 149 41.66 9.57 37.94
N ARG A 150 40.40 9.42 37.51
CA ARG A 150 39.85 10.10 36.34
C ARG A 150 38.32 10.12 36.35
N ARG A 151 37.73 11.11 35.66
CA ARG A 151 36.29 11.06 35.32
C ARG A 151 36.02 9.91 34.34
N PRO A 152 34.97 9.09 34.56
CA PRO A 152 34.60 8.02 33.65
C PRO A 152 34.33 8.53 32.24
N ALA A 153 34.76 7.79 31.23
CA ALA A 153 34.40 8.03 29.85
C ALA A 153 32.88 7.80 29.64
N PRO A 154 32.25 8.58 28.75
CA PRO A 154 30.85 8.37 28.41
C PRO A 154 30.65 7.00 27.74
N LEU A 155 29.43 6.48 27.82
CA LEU A 155 29.01 5.29 27.10
C LEU A 155 28.25 5.69 25.84
N SER A 156 28.42 4.92 24.78
CA SER A 156 27.63 5.00 23.56
C SER A 156 26.47 4.00 23.66
N LEU A 157 25.24 4.51 23.67
CA LEU A 157 24.02 3.71 23.73
C LEU A 157 23.20 3.85 22.44
N THR A 158 22.85 2.72 21.84
CA THR A 158 21.83 2.60 20.80
C THR A 158 20.70 1.73 21.32
N LEU A 159 19.48 2.25 21.28
CA LEU A 159 18.29 1.57 21.74
C LEU A 159 17.16 1.79 20.74
N ARG A 160 16.71 0.72 20.09
CA ARG A 160 15.56 0.71 19.19
C ARG A 160 14.59 -0.37 19.59
N GLY A 161 13.30 -0.04 19.65
CA GLY A 161 12.26 -1.00 19.98
C GLY A 161 10.92 -0.35 20.29
N SER A 162 9.98 -1.16 20.76
CA SER A 162 8.67 -0.71 21.23
C SER A 162 8.55 -0.88 22.74
N LEU A 163 8.03 0.16 23.39
CA LEU A 163 7.69 0.17 24.80
C LEU A 163 6.18 0.11 24.96
N VAL A 164 5.67 -0.98 25.51
CA VAL A 164 4.25 -1.16 25.79
C VAL A 164 4.05 -0.94 27.29
N PHE A 165 3.21 0.02 27.67
CA PHE A 165 2.99 0.42 29.05
C PHE A 165 1.51 0.48 29.39
N ARG A 166 1.14 0.19 30.64
CA ARG A 166 -0.26 0.23 31.05
C ARG A 166 -0.75 1.68 31.20
N THR A 167 -1.83 2.05 30.51
CA THR A 167 -2.48 3.38 30.58
C THR A 167 -3.57 3.46 31.66
N GLY A 168 -3.99 2.31 32.20
CA GLY A 168 -5.06 2.19 33.21
C GLY A 168 -4.67 2.50 34.66
N ALA A 169 -3.41 2.88 34.91
CA ALA A 169 -2.95 3.31 36.22
C ALA A 169 -2.27 4.69 36.09
N VAL A 170 -3.07 5.73 35.88
CA VAL A 170 -2.64 7.07 36.30
C VAL A 170 -2.71 7.10 37.82
N SER A 171 -1.76 6.45 38.48
CA SER A 171 -1.24 7.02 39.71
C SER A 171 -0.39 8.19 39.24
N SER A 172 -1.00 9.39 39.19
CA SER A 172 -0.24 10.62 39.16
C SER A 172 0.90 10.49 40.17
N PRO A 173 2.18 10.62 39.77
CA PRO A 173 3.20 10.83 40.78
C PRO A 173 2.80 12.12 41.48
N ASP A 174 2.46 12.00 42.76
CA ASP A 174 2.17 13.11 43.66
C ASP A 174 3.32 14.10 43.53
N ALA A 175 3.10 15.13 42.71
CA ALA A 175 3.85 16.36 42.71
C ALA A 175 3.40 17.14 43.94
N SER A 176 3.80 16.64 45.11
CA SER A 176 3.46 17.18 46.42
C SER A 176 4.76 17.55 47.14
N GLY A 177 5.16 18.83 47.00
CA GLY A 177 6.07 19.57 47.89
C GLY A 177 7.56 19.32 47.64
N VAL A 178 8.31 20.17 46.95
CA VAL A 178 8.71 21.55 47.35
C VAL A 178 9.08 21.62 48.84
N LEU A 179 10.38 21.42 49.10
CA LEU A 179 11.11 21.95 50.25
C LEU A 179 11.03 23.50 50.24
N PRO A 180 11.01 24.14 51.42
CA PRO A 180 12.27 24.44 52.11
C PRO A 180 12.54 23.59 53.35
#